data_AF-E1R9N9-F1
#
_entry.id   AF-E1R9N9-F1
#
_cell.length_a   1.000
_cell.length_b   1.000
_cell.length_c   1.000
_cell.angle_alpha   90.00
_cell.angle_beta   90.00
_cell.angle_gamma   90.00
#
_symmetry.space_group_name_H-M   'P 1'
#
loop_
_entity.id
_entity.type
_entity.pdbx_description
1 polymer ?
#
loop_
_entity_poly.entity_id
_entity_poly.type
_entity_poly.pdbx_seq_one_letter_code
_entity_poly.pdbx_strand_id
1 'polypeptide(L)'
;MEGPREKRPNRFRKLIEHISSCTGYDRLAYYSFSGKEKEILYRECWRGSGACPEATRVDPELYDFLKESGRSVVANSREETPLPGLFLDETAESVLAVPVPEAGKEGPKGIFFLFSAAPYAFSGTMIQTIEELISRMLLLEEEP
;
A
#
# COMPACT_ATOMS: atom_id res chain seq x y z
N MET A 1 18.20 24.11 -21.80
CA MET A 1 18.67 23.41 -20.59
C MET A 1 17.59 23.60 -19.53
N GLU A 2 16.69 22.64 -19.37
CA GLU A 2 15.80 22.63 -18.21
C GLU A 2 16.64 22.22 -17.00
N GLY A 3 16.62 23.03 -15.93
CA GLY A 3 17.30 22.72 -14.68
C GLY A 3 16.80 21.40 -14.06
N PRO A 4 17.54 20.82 -13.10
CA PRO A 4 17.08 19.63 -12.40
C PRO A 4 15.75 19.95 -11.73
N ARG A 5 14.65 19.35 -12.22
CA ARG A 5 13.35 19.42 -11.56
C ARG A 5 13.56 18.87 -10.15
N GLU A 6 13.52 19.74 -9.14
CA GLU A 6 13.40 19.31 -7.75
C GLU A 6 12.21 18.33 -7.70
N LYS A 7 12.52 17.04 -7.50
CA LYS A 7 11.49 16.02 -7.30
C LYS A 7 10.76 16.42 -6.03
N ARG A 8 9.57 17.01 -6.16
CA ARG A 8 8.68 17.25 -5.03
C ARG A 8 8.68 16.00 -4.15
N PRO A 9 8.85 16.13 -2.82
CA PRO A 9 8.86 14.96 -1.94
C PRO A 9 7.60 14.15 -2.18
N ASN A 10 7.77 12.87 -2.51
CA ASN A 10 6.66 11.96 -2.81
C ASN A 10 5.70 11.97 -1.61
N ARG A 11 4.45 12.42 -1.79
CA ARG A 11 3.45 12.50 -0.69
C ARG A 11 3.30 11.19 0.06
N PHE A 12 3.43 10.06 -0.64
CA PHE A 12 3.32 8.73 -0.06
C PHE A 12 4.50 8.42 0.86
N ARG A 13 5.66 9.08 0.68
CA ARG A 13 6.78 9.03 1.63
C ARG A 13 6.43 9.69 2.97
N LYS A 14 5.80 10.86 2.96
CA LYS A 14 5.35 11.52 4.20
C LYS A 14 4.30 10.68 4.92
N LEU A 15 3.37 10.09 4.16
CA LEU A 15 2.36 9.18 4.72
C LEU A 15 3.00 7.93 5.33
N ILE A 16 3.99 7.32 4.68
CA ILE A 16 4.77 6.21 5.24
C ILE A 16 5.48 6.61 6.53
N GLU A 17 6.13 7.78 6.56
CA GLU A 17 6.80 8.30 7.75
C GLU A 17 5.80 8.54 8.90
N HIS A 18 4.61 9.04 8.59
CA HIS A 18 3.54 9.29 9.58
C HIS A 18 2.90 7.99 10.09
N ILE A 19 2.54 7.06 9.22
CA ILE A 19 2.06 5.73 9.62
C ILE A 19 3.11 5.06 10.50
N SER A 20 4.39 5.12 10.11
CA SER A 20 5.48 4.53 10.87
C SER A 20 5.61 5.12 12.27
N SER A 21 5.49 6.44 12.43
CA SER A 21 5.57 7.07 13.74
C SER A 21 4.35 6.80 14.62
N CYS A 22 3.15 6.67 14.05
CA CYS A 22 1.92 6.40 14.79
C CYS A 22 1.75 4.93 15.19
N THR A 23 2.23 4.00 14.35
CA THR A 23 1.95 2.56 14.50
C THR A 23 3.18 1.75 14.93
N GLY A 24 4.39 2.30 14.75
CA GLY A 24 5.64 1.58 14.99
C GLY A 24 6.05 0.62 13.86
N TYR A 25 5.22 0.43 12.82
CA TYR A 25 5.60 -0.39 11.66
C TYR A 25 6.57 0.36 10.77
N ASP A 26 7.60 -0.32 10.31
CA ASP A 26 8.68 0.29 9.53
C ASP A 26 8.87 -0.35 8.16
N ARG A 27 8.08 -1.38 7.83
CA ARG A 27 8.05 -2.06 6.53
C ARG A 27 6.77 -1.70 5.79
N LEU A 28 6.87 -0.64 4.99
CA LEU A 28 5.73 0.04 4.37
C LEU A 28 6.05 0.36 2.91
N ALA A 29 5.16 -0.01 2.00
CA ALA A 29 5.28 0.30 0.59
C ALA A 29 4.01 0.97 0.06
N TYR A 30 4.17 1.89 -0.89
CA TYR A 30 3.08 2.33 -1.74
C TYR A 30 3.37 1.92 -3.17
N TYR A 31 2.39 1.26 -3.79
CA TYR A 31 2.41 0.91 -5.20
C TYR A 31 1.27 1.60 -5.93
N SER A 32 1.52 2.11 -7.13
CA SER A 32 0.48 2.61 -8.04
C SER A 32 0.23 1.65 -9.18
N PHE A 33 -1.00 1.58 -9.66
CA PHE A 33 -1.34 0.82 -10.86
C PHE A 33 -0.80 1.50 -12.13
N SER A 34 -0.30 0.68 -13.05
CA SER A 34 0.12 1.09 -14.39
C SER A 34 -1.05 1.27 -15.33
N GLY A 35 -1.23 2.50 -15.83
CA GLY A 35 -1.91 2.77 -17.10
C GLY A 35 -3.28 2.09 -17.32
N LYS A 36 -3.62 1.85 -18.58
CA LYS A 36 -4.96 1.38 -19.00
C LYS A 36 -5.28 -0.06 -18.58
N GLU A 37 -4.27 -0.90 -18.36
CA GLU A 37 -4.47 -2.33 -18.12
C GLU A 37 -4.43 -2.69 -16.62
N LYS A 38 -3.97 -1.81 -15.72
CA LYS A 38 -3.95 -2.01 -14.25
C LYS A 38 -3.40 -3.39 -13.79
N GLU A 39 -2.63 -4.09 -14.63
CA GLU A 39 -2.06 -5.40 -14.33
C GLU A 39 -0.73 -5.33 -13.56
N ILE A 40 -0.10 -4.16 -13.54
CA ILE A 40 1.24 -3.95 -12.96
C ILE A 40 1.16 -2.91 -11.86
N LEU A 41 1.73 -3.24 -10.72
CA LEU A 41 1.99 -2.34 -9.59
C LEU A 41 3.43 -1.84 -9.69
N TYR A 42 3.60 -0.52 -9.69
CA TYR A 42 4.92 0.14 -9.59
C TYR A 42 5.12 0.73 -8.21
N ARG A 43 6.26 0.42 -7.60
CA ARG A 43 6.63 0.90 -6.28
C ARG A 43 7.04 2.37 -6.36
N GLU A 44 6.20 3.21 -5.80
CA GLU A 44 6.42 4.66 -5.74
C GLU A 44 7.23 5.05 -4.49
N CYS A 45 7.05 4.31 -3.40
CA CYS A 45 7.80 4.52 -2.16
C CYS A 45 7.94 3.22 -1.35
N TRP A 46 9.07 3.11 -0.64
CA TRP A 46 9.40 2.00 0.25
C TRP A 46 10.12 2.50 1.49
N ARG A 47 9.78 1.92 2.63
CA ARG A 47 10.53 1.99 3.89
C ARG A 47 10.64 0.57 4.43
N GLY A 48 11.84 0.15 4.79
CA GLY A 48 12.10 -1.18 5.35
C GLY A 48 13.46 -1.73 4.90
N SER A 49 13.94 -2.76 5.57
CA SER A 49 15.22 -3.43 5.28
C SER A 49 15.11 -4.58 4.26
N GLY A 50 13.90 -4.95 3.85
CA GLY A 50 13.63 -6.05 2.92
C GLY A 50 13.73 -5.69 1.44
N ALA A 51 13.82 -6.72 0.59
CA ALA A 51 13.80 -6.62 -0.86
C ALA A 51 12.35 -6.56 -1.37
N CYS A 52 11.75 -5.38 -1.29
CA CYS A 52 10.44 -5.14 -1.91
C CYS A 52 10.66 -4.81 -3.41
N PRO A 53 9.96 -5.43 -4.38
CA PRO A 53 10.25 -5.29 -5.81
C PRO A 53 9.85 -3.91 -6.35
N GLU A 54 10.57 -3.39 -7.34
CA GLU A 54 10.20 -2.10 -7.96
C GLU A 54 8.91 -2.18 -8.78
N ALA A 55 8.63 -3.34 -9.39
CA ALA A 55 7.42 -3.60 -10.12
C ALA A 55 7.00 -5.06 -9.94
N THR A 56 5.70 -5.32 -9.91
CA THR A 56 5.15 -6.67 -9.86
C THR A 56 3.82 -6.73 -10.58
N ARG A 57 3.45 -7.91 -11.08
CA ARG A 57 2.08 -8.14 -11.54
C ARG A 57 1.15 -8.20 -10.33
N VAL A 58 0.00 -7.55 -10.43
CA VAL A 58 -1.06 -7.71 -9.45
C VAL A 58 -1.74 -9.06 -9.67
N ASP A 59 -2.06 -9.74 -8.58
CA ASP A 59 -3.00 -10.86 -8.65
C ASP A 59 -4.38 -10.34 -9.06
N PRO A 60 -4.99 -10.85 -10.15
CA PRO A 60 -6.29 -10.37 -10.61
C PRO A 60 -7.39 -10.48 -9.56
N GLU A 61 -7.41 -11.55 -8.76
CA GLU A 61 -8.42 -11.74 -7.70
C GLU A 61 -8.26 -10.68 -6.61
N LEU A 62 -7.01 -10.36 -6.25
CA LEU A 62 -6.74 -9.26 -5.33
C LEU A 62 -7.23 -7.92 -5.90
N TYR A 63 -6.93 -7.64 -7.17
CA TYR A 63 -7.36 -6.38 -7.79
C TYR A 63 -8.88 -6.26 -7.84
N ASP A 64 -9.58 -7.30 -8.30
CA ASP A 64 -11.03 -7.33 -8.38
C ASP A 64 -11.67 -7.19 -7.00
N PHE A 65 -11.15 -7.91 -5.99
CA PHE A 65 -11.61 -7.77 -4.62
C PHE A 65 -11.46 -6.32 -4.11
N LEU A 66 -10.29 -5.71 -4.28
CA LEU A 66 -10.03 -4.35 -3.82
C LEU A 66 -10.89 -3.33 -4.58
N LYS A 67 -11.15 -3.56 -5.87
CA LYS A 67 -11.99 -2.72 -6.71
C LYS A 67 -13.46 -2.79 -6.28
N GLU A 68 -13.99 -4.00 -6.09
CA GLU A 68 -15.41 -4.23 -5.79
C GLU A 68 -15.76 -3.89 -4.34
N SER A 69 -14.91 -4.30 -3.40
CA SER A 69 -15.16 -4.08 -1.98
C SER A 69 -14.75 -2.68 -1.52
N GLY A 70 -13.67 -2.13 -2.09
CA GLY A 70 -13.01 -0.93 -1.56
C GLY A 70 -12.41 -1.13 -0.16
N ARG A 71 -12.28 -2.38 0.31
CA ARG A 71 -11.86 -2.71 1.68
C ARG A 71 -10.41 -3.18 1.72
N SER A 72 -9.76 -2.95 2.85
CA SER A 72 -8.42 -3.50 3.10
C SER A 72 -8.46 -5.03 3.24
N VAL A 73 -7.38 -5.67 2.79
CA VAL A 73 -7.14 -7.12 2.91
C VAL A 73 -6.02 -7.35 3.91
N VAL A 74 -6.24 -8.27 4.84
CA VAL A 74 -5.21 -8.72 5.78
C VAL A 74 -4.93 -10.21 5.56
N ALA A 75 -3.66 -10.55 5.36
CA ALA A 75 -3.18 -11.92 5.45
C ALA A 75 -2.38 -12.06 6.74
N ASN A 76 -2.93 -12.83 7.69
CA ASN A 76 -2.37 -12.99 9.02
C ASN A 76 -1.15 -13.93 9.05
N SER A 77 -1.04 -14.83 8.09
CA SER A 77 0.07 -15.78 7.97
C SER A 77 0.37 -16.01 6.49
N ARG A 78 1.66 -16.09 6.14
CA ARG A 78 2.11 -16.42 4.79
C ARG A 78 1.79 -17.87 4.43
N GLU A 79 1.82 -18.77 5.41
CA GLU A 79 1.56 -20.21 5.20
C GLU A 79 0.07 -20.48 4.90
N GLU A 80 -0.83 -19.71 5.50
CA GLU A 80 -2.27 -19.93 5.44
C GLU A 80 -2.98 -19.08 4.37
N THR A 81 -2.25 -18.18 3.70
CA THR A 81 -2.86 -17.24 2.75
C THR A 81 -3.17 -17.90 1.41
N PRO A 82 -4.41 -17.77 0.89
CA PRO A 82 -4.72 -18.21 -0.46
C PRO A 82 -4.17 -17.25 -1.54
N LEU A 83 -3.69 -16.06 -1.15
CA LEU A 83 -3.23 -15.00 -2.05
C LEU A 83 -1.73 -14.72 -1.84
N PRO A 84 -0.83 -15.50 -2.45
CA PRO A 84 0.62 -15.30 -2.31
C PRO A 84 1.09 -13.96 -2.88
N GLY A 85 0.36 -13.39 -3.85
CA GLY A 85 0.65 -12.09 -4.46
C GLY A 85 0.60 -10.89 -3.50
N LEU A 86 0.09 -11.07 -2.28
CA LEU A 86 0.14 -10.05 -1.23
C LEU A 86 1.55 -9.86 -0.63
N PHE A 87 2.39 -10.90 -0.64
CA PHE A 87 3.67 -10.93 0.07
C PHE A 87 4.82 -10.45 -0.82
N LEU A 88 4.80 -9.14 -1.13
CA LEU A 88 5.83 -8.50 -1.95
C LEU A 88 7.19 -8.39 -1.24
N ASP A 89 7.22 -8.55 0.07
CA ASP A 89 8.46 -8.68 0.84
C ASP A 89 8.62 -10.13 1.27
N GLU A 90 9.71 -10.77 0.82
CA GLU A 90 10.00 -12.19 1.08
C GLU A 90 10.19 -12.50 2.57
N THR A 91 10.50 -11.50 3.38
CA THR A 91 10.70 -11.67 4.83
C THR A 91 9.44 -11.36 5.64
N ALA A 92 8.30 -11.18 4.98
CA ALA A 92 7.02 -10.91 5.62
C ALA A 92 6.28 -12.22 5.92
N GLU A 93 5.76 -12.34 7.15
CA GLU A 93 4.88 -13.41 7.63
C GLU A 93 3.42 -12.95 7.73
N SER A 94 3.17 -11.65 7.80
CA SER A 94 1.84 -11.08 7.62
C SER A 94 1.88 -9.79 6.81
N VAL A 95 0.75 -9.46 6.19
CA VAL A 95 0.62 -8.25 5.36
C VAL A 95 -0.79 -7.67 5.43
N LEU A 96 -0.84 -6.34 5.43
CA LEU A 96 -2.05 -5.54 5.26
C LEU A 96 -1.94 -4.77 3.95
N ALA A 97 -2.90 -4.98 3.05
CA ALA A 97 -3.04 -4.26 1.79
C ALA A 97 -4.25 -3.33 1.86
N VAL A 98 -4.01 -2.02 1.81
CA VAL A 98 -5.03 -0.97 1.89
C VAL A 98 -5.21 -0.34 0.51
N PRO A 99 -6.40 -0.41 -0.11
CA PRO A 99 -6.65 0.22 -1.39
C PRO A 99 -6.63 1.75 -1.23
N VAL A 100 -5.95 2.43 -2.15
CA VAL A 100 -5.92 3.89 -2.20
C VAL A 100 -6.91 4.36 -3.25
N PRO A 101 -8.00 5.03 -2.87
CA PRO A 101 -9.03 5.45 -3.82
C PRO A 101 -8.51 6.51 -4.79
N GLU A 102 -9.13 6.55 -5.96
CA GLU A 102 -8.95 7.59 -6.97
C GLU A 102 -10.24 8.39 -7.12
N ALA A 103 -10.18 9.69 -6.83
CA ALA A 103 -11.34 10.56 -6.91
C ALA A 103 -11.94 10.55 -8.34
N GLY A 104 -13.25 10.34 -8.42
CA GLY A 104 -13.99 10.32 -9.68
C GLY A 104 -13.69 9.15 -10.61
N LYS A 105 -12.97 8.10 -10.15
CA LYS A 105 -12.74 6.89 -10.93
C LYS A 105 -13.13 5.63 -10.17
N GLU A 106 -13.49 4.60 -10.93
CA GLU A 106 -13.80 3.28 -10.40
C GLU A 106 -12.51 2.51 -10.08
N GLY A 107 -12.44 2.01 -8.83
CA GLY A 107 -11.32 1.23 -8.31
C GLY A 107 -10.14 2.06 -7.78
N PRO A 108 -9.16 1.39 -7.16
CA PRO A 108 -8.01 2.06 -6.56
C PRO A 108 -7.04 2.61 -7.61
N LYS A 109 -6.36 3.72 -7.26
CA LYS A 109 -5.14 4.21 -7.98
C LYS A 109 -3.88 3.47 -7.57
N GLY A 110 -3.91 2.80 -6.42
CA GLY A 110 -2.76 2.10 -5.87
C GLY A 110 -3.11 1.35 -4.60
N ILE A 111 -2.11 0.71 -4.01
CA ILE A 111 -2.23 -0.08 -2.79
C ILE A 111 -1.11 0.33 -1.83
N PHE A 112 -1.49 0.58 -0.58
CA PHE A 112 -0.56 0.66 0.54
C PHE A 112 -0.36 -0.73 1.12
N PHE A 113 0.88 -1.20 1.17
CA PHE A 113 1.24 -2.44 1.84
C PHE A 113 1.98 -2.15 3.13
N LEU A 114 1.58 -2.84 4.19
CA LEU A 114 2.30 -2.91 5.45
C LEU A 114 2.70 -4.37 5.67
N PHE A 115 3.97 -4.60 5.91
CA PHE A 115 4.53 -5.93 6.09
C PHE A 115 5.02 -6.11 7.53
N SER A 116 4.93 -7.34 8.03
CA SER A 116 5.52 -7.71 9.32
C SER A 116 6.22 -9.06 9.20
N ALA A 117 7.37 -9.19 9.87
CA ALA A 117 8.06 -10.47 10.02
C ALA A 117 7.36 -11.41 11.04
N ALA A 118 6.37 -10.91 11.78
CA ALA A 118 5.57 -11.70 12.70
C ALA A 118 4.22 -12.05 12.07
N PRO A 119 3.70 -13.28 12.26
CA PRO A 119 2.32 -13.60 11.91
C PRO A 119 1.35 -12.87 12.86
N TYR A 120 0.10 -12.70 12.44
CA TYR A 120 -1.00 -12.07 13.19
C TYR A 120 -0.69 -10.65 13.70
N ALA A 121 0.17 -9.91 12.98
CA ALA A 121 0.66 -8.63 13.45
C ALA A 121 -0.39 -7.51 13.37
N PHE A 122 -1.44 -7.64 12.57
CA PHE A 122 -2.40 -6.58 12.31
C PHE A 122 -3.73 -6.83 13.03
N SER A 123 -4.01 -6.04 14.06
CA SER A 123 -5.30 -6.07 14.77
C SER A 123 -6.36 -5.19 14.09
N GLY A 124 -7.64 -5.45 14.34
CA GLY A 124 -8.73 -4.65 13.78
C GLY A 124 -8.64 -3.15 14.10
N THR A 125 -8.31 -2.79 15.34
CA THR A 125 -8.13 -1.38 15.75
C THR A 125 -6.98 -0.71 15.03
N MET A 126 -5.90 -1.45 14.78
CA MET A 126 -4.75 -0.96 14.05
C MET A 126 -5.05 -0.74 12.57
N ILE A 127 -5.75 -1.69 11.95
CA ILE A 127 -6.20 -1.57 10.56
C ILE A 127 -7.07 -0.32 10.39
N GLN A 128 -8.06 -0.12 11.28
CA GLN A 128 -8.91 1.08 11.28
C GLN A 128 -8.09 2.37 11.41
N THR A 129 -7.11 2.38 12.31
CA THR A 129 -6.22 3.55 12.49
C THR A 129 -5.46 3.86 11.21
N ILE A 130 -4.91 2.85 10.54
CA ILE A 130 -4.16 3.03 9.28
C ILE A 130 -5.08 3.52 8.16
N GLU A 131 -6.27 2.91 8.02
CA GLU A 131 -7.28 3.31 7.03
C GLU A 131 -7.71 4.78 7.22
N GLU A 132 -7.92 5.21 8.48
CA GLU A 132 -8.22 6.60 8.80
C GLU A 132 -7.06 7.55 8.47
N LEU A 133 -5.81 7.19 8.79
CA LEU A 133 -4.64 8.01 8.47
C LEU A 133 -4.48 8.20 6.96
N ILE A 134 -4.63 7.11 6.19
CA ILE A 134 -4.59 7.15 4.73
C ILE A 134 -5.73 8.05 4.21
N SER A 135 -6.96 7.84 4.68
CA SER A 135 -8.12 8.61 4.23
C SER A 135 -8.00 10.10 4.52
N ARG A 136 -7.61 10.48 5.75
CA ARG A 136 -7.44 11.88 6.14
C ARG A 136 -6.38 12.57 5.31
N MET A 137 -5.23 11.93 5.09
CA MET A 137 -4.17 12.51 4.26
C MET A 137 -4.56 12.64 2.78
N LEU A 138 -5.44 11.77 2.27
CA LEU A 138 -5.96 11.90 0.91
C LEU A 138 -7.02 13.01 0.79
N LEU A 139 -7.84 13.23 1.83
CA LEU A 139 -8.90 14.25 1.85
C LEU A 139 -8.37 15.67 2.07
N LEU A 140 -7.32 15.84 2.90
CA LEU A 140 -6.70 17.15 3.16
C LEU A 140 -6.05 17.79 1.91
N GLU A 141 -5.98 17.08 0.79
CA GLU A 141 -5.42 17.56 -0.48
C GLU A 141 -6.47 17.74 -1.59
N GLU A 142 -7.77 17.50 -1.32
CA GLU A 142 -8.88 17.81 -2.25
C GLU A 142 -9.47 19.21 -2.04
N GLU A 143 -9.02 19.95 -1.01
CA GLU A 143 -9.35 21.38 -0.88
C GLU A 143 -8.42 22.21 -1.80
N PRO A 144 -8.98 23.04 -2.71
CA PRO A 144 -8.23 23.81 -3.70
C PRO A 144 -7.34 24.92 -3.13
#